data_AF-A0A4Q3UEH8-F1
#
_entry.id   AF-A0A4Q3UEH8-F1
#
_cell.length_a   1.000
_cell.length_b   1.000
_cell.length_c   1.000
_cell.angle_alpha   90.00
_cell.angle_beta   90.00
_cell.angle_gamma   90.00
#
_symmetry.space_group_name_H-M   'P 1'
#
loop_
_entity.id
_entity.type
_entity.pdbx_description
1 polymer ?
#
loop_
_entity_poly.entity_id
_entity_poly.type
_entity_poly.pdbx_seq_one_letter_code
_entity_poly.pdbx_strand_id
1 'polypeptide(L)' 'MAVKGLGEIALKVRDLDRMCAFYEHVVGLRPMARAFDLAFFEIAPGYRGHAQALVLFERRDAPPPPRG' A
#
# COMPACT_ATOMS: atom_id res chain seq x y z
N MET A 1 13.23 -4.95 -25.11
CA MET A 1 12.31 -5.20 -23.97
C MET A 1 11.60 -3.90 -23.64
N ALA A 2 10.29 -3.92 -23.40
CA ALA A 2 9.53 -2.74 -22.98
C ALA A 2 9.01 -2.97 -21.56
N VAL A 3 9.02 -1.92 -20.75
CA VAL A 3 8.43 -1.92 -19.40
C VAL A 3 6.92 -2.15 -19.54
N LYS A 4 6.38 -3.12 -18.78
CA LYS A 4 4.95 -3.49 -18.84
C LYS A 4 4.10 -2.81 -17.78
N GLY A 5 4.69 -2.37 -16.67
CA GLY A 5 3.98 -1.71 -15.58
C GLY A 5 4.84 -1.57 -14.34
N LEU A 6 4.24 -1.02 -13.28
CA LEU A 6 4.82 -0.99 -11.94
C LEU A 6 4.61 -2.36 -11.27
N GLY A 7 5.62 -2.84 -10.55
CA GLY A 7 5.49 -4.01 -9.68
C GLY A 7 4.91 -3.60 -8.35
N GLU A 8 5.76 -3.13 -7.44
CA GLU A 8 5.34 -2.78 -6.08
C GLU A 8 5.53 -1.29 -5.80
N ILE A 9 4.56 -0.69 -5.11
CA ILE A 9 4.62 0.67 -4.61
C ILE A 9 4.60 0.61 -3.08
N ALA A 10 5.65 1.10 -2.43
CA ALA A 10 5.75 1.12 -0.98
C ALA A 10 5.58 2.54 -0.43
N LEU A 11 4.64 2.72 0.51
CA LEU A 11 4.38 3.98 1.19
C LEU A 11 4.65 3.84 2.69
N LYS A 12 5.39 4.80 3.26
CA LYS A 12 5.49 4.94 4.71
C LYS A 12 4.33 5.78 5.21
N VAL A 13 3.55 5.23 6.13
CA VAL A 13 2.34 5.85 6.69
C VAL A 13 2.47 6.02 8.19
N ARG A 14 1.93 7.11 8.74
CA ARG A 14 2.04 7.40 10.17
C ARG A 14 1.15 6.51 11.04
N ASP A 15 -0.02 6.19 10.51
CA ASP A 15 -1.09 5.44 11.16
C ASP A 15 -1.53 4.36 10.17
N LEU A 16 -1.11 3.12 10.41
CA LEU A 16 -1.36 2.03 9.48
C LEU A 16 -2.84 1.68 9.42
N ASP A 17 -3.53 1.66 10.57
CA ASP A 17 -4.96 1.33 10.65
C ASP A 17 -5.81 2.30 9.83
N ARG A 18 -5.56 3.60 10.02
CA ARG A 18 -6.28 4.64 9.27
C ARG A 18 -6.04 4.51 7.76
N MET A 19 -4.81 4.21 7.35
CA MET A 19 -4.50 4.09 5.92
C MET A 19 -5.02 2.79 5.32
N CYS A 20 -5.02 1.68 6.06
CA CYS A 20 -5.69 0.45 5.65
C CYS A 20 -7.18 0.70 5.40
N ALA A 21 -7.88 1.32 6.35
CA ALA A 21 -9.30 1.65 6.19
C ALA A 21 -9.55 2.56 4.97
N PHE A 22 -8.67 3.53 4.72
CA PHE A 22 -8.76 4.39 3.54
C PHE A 22 -8.59 3.60 2.23
N TYR A 23 -7.51 2.83 2.10
CA TYR A 23 -7.23 2.11 0.86
C TYR A 23 -8.21 0.95 0.62
N GLU A 24 -8.74 0.34 1.68
CA GLU A 24 -9.74 -0.72 1.57
C GLU A 24 -11.14 -0.16 1.27
N HIS A 25 -11.62 0.80 2.06
CA HIS A 25 -13.03 1.18 2.03
C HIS A 25 -13.32 2.43 1.20
N VAL A 26 -12.33 3.31 1.01
CA VAL A 26 -12.51 4.54 0.20
C VAL A 26 -11.98 4.32 -1.20
N VAL A 27 -10.78 3.75 -1.35
CA VAL A 27 -10.20 3.46 -2.67
C VAL A 27 -10.73 2.14 -3.24
N GLY A 28 -11.06 1.16 -2.39
CA GLY A 28 -11.61 -0.12 -2.83
C GLY A 28 -10.56 -1.18 -3.18
N LEU A 29 -9.33 -1.06 -2.66
CA LEU A 29 -8.29 -2.06 -2.91
C LEU A 29 -8.51 -3.32 -2.05
N ARG A 30 -8.22 -4.48 -2.63
CA ARG A 30 -8.35 -5.76 -1.93
C ARG A 30 -7.13 -6.00 -1.03
N PRO A 31 -7.31 -6.22 0.29
CA PRO A 31 -6.22 -6.64 1.16
C PRO A 31 -5.69 -8.02 0.73
N MET A 32 -4.37 -8.16 0.69
CA MET A 32 -3.70 -9.44 0.39
C MET A 32 -3.15 -10.08 1.67
N ALA A 33 -2.48 -9.27 2.49
CA ALA A 33 -1.86 -9.70 3.73
C ALA A 33 -1.70 -8.51 4.68
N ARG A 34 -1.68 -8.80 5.98
CA ARG A 34 -1.43 -7.82 7.03
C ARG A 34 -0.59 -8.45 8.13
N ALA A 35 0.45 -7.74 8.58
CA ALA A 35 1.32 -8.20 9.65
C ALA A 35 1.93 -7.01 10.37
N PHE A 36 1.96 -7.03 11.71
CA PHE A 36 2.60 -6.03 12.56
C PHE A 36 2.48 -4.58 12.05
N ASP A 37 3.55 -4.07 11.44
CA ASP A 37 3.76 -2.70 10.96
C ASP A 37 3.61 -2.57 9.44
N LEU A 38 3.00 -3.55 8.76
CA LEU A 38 2.79 -3.50 7.31
C LEU A 38 1.48 -4.12 6.84
N ALA A 39 1.03 -3.68 5.66
CA ALA A 39 -0.12 -4.21 4.96
C ALA A 39 0.09 -4.21 3.44
N PHE A 40 -0.39 -5.25 2.78
CA PHE A 40 -0.35 -5.41 1.33
C PHE A 40 -1.76 -5.33 0.75
N PHE A 41 -1.88 -4.60 -0.34
CA PHE A 41 -3.09 -4.48 -1.14
C PHE A 41 -2.81 -4.80 -2.60
N GLU A 42 -3.74 -5.50 -3.24
CA GLU A 42 -3.68 -5.76 -4.67
C GLU A 42 -4.11 -4.51 -5.44
N ILE A 43 -3.27 -4.09 -6.39
CA ILE A 43 -3.61 -3.02 -7.34
C ILE A 43 -4.21 -3.64 -8.61
N ALA A 44 -3.58 -4.69 -9.12
CA ALA A 44 -3.95 -5.36 -10.36
C ALA A 44 -3.33 -6.78 -10.42
N PRO A 45 -3.74 -7.62 -11.39
CA PRO A 45 -3.10 -8.93 -11.60
C PRO A 45 -1.60 -8.80 -11.87
N GLY A 46 -0.82 -9.70 -11.26
CA GLY A 46 0.63 -9.76 -11.44
C GLY A 46 1.09 -10.13 -12.85
N TYR A 47 2.37 -9.92 -13.16
CA TYR A 47 3.00 -10.30 -14.42
C TYR A 47 4.20 -11.22 -14.20
N ARG A 48 4.19 -12.40 -14.84
CA ARG A 48 5.27 -13.41 -14.75
C ARG A 48 5.71 -13.74 -13.31
N GLY A 49 4.75 -13.82 -12.39
CA GLY A 49 5.01 -14.13 -10.99
C GLY A 49 5.37 -12.93 -10.11
N HIS A 50 5.46 -11.72 -10.67
CA HIS A 50 5.61 -10.49 -9.90
C HIS A 50 4.24 -9.90 -9.57
N ALA A 51 4.00 -9.61 -8.28
CA ALA A 51 2.78 -8.96 -7.84
C ALA A 51 2.71 -7.49 -8.31
N GLN A 52 1.48 -6.99 -8.51
CA GLN A 52 1.21 -5.56 -8.62
C GLN A 52 0.51 -5.08 -7.35
N ALA A 53 1.27 -4.50 -6.43
CA ALA A 53 0.82 -4.29 -5.06
C ALA A 53 1.16 -2.90 -4.51
N LEU A 54 0.28 -2.43 -3.62
CA LEU A 54 0.55 -1.34 -2.71
C LEU A 54 0.96 -1.95 -1.36
N VAL A 55 2.11 -1.50 -0.84
CA VAL A 55 2.61 -1.88 0.48
C VAL A 55 2.59 -0.65 1.37
N LEU A 56 1.93 -0.76 2.51
CA LEU A 56 1.96 0.25 3.56
C LEU A 56 2.92 -0.20 4.65
N PHE A 57 3.82 0.68 5.06
CA PHE A 57 4.73 0.48 6.19
C PHE A 57 4.48 1.54 7.24
N GLU A 58 4.26 1.13 8.48
CA GLU A 58 4.05 2.07 9.57
C GLU A 58 5.36 2.78 9.94
N ARG A 59 5.29 4.10 10.06
CA ARG A 59 6.32 4.97 10.59
C ARG A 59 5.66 5.97 11.53
N ARG A 60 5.47 5.55 12.79
CA ARG A 60 4.77 6.32 13.83
C ARG A 60 5.38 7.70 14.10
N ASP A 61 6.68 7.87 13.88
CA ASP A 61 7.43 9.11 14.04
C ASP A 61 7.36 10.04 12.82
N ALA A 62 6.60 9.69 11.78
CA ALA A 62 6.39 10.57 10.63
C ALA A 62 5.76 11.91 11.08
N PRO A 63 6.18 13.05 10.50
CA PRO A 63 5.55 14.33 10.81
C PRO A 63 4.06 14.29 10.44
N PRO A 64 3.21 15.02 11.18
CA PRO A 64 1.80 15.12 10.83
C PRO A 64 1.65 15.74 9.43
N PRO A 65 0.58 15.39 8.68
CA PRO A 65 0.33 16.00 7.39
C PRO A 65 0.21 17.53 7.55
N PRO A 66 0.62 18.32 6.53
CA PRO A 66 0.44 19.77 6.55
C PRO A 66 -1.02 20.13 6.82
N ARG A 67 -1.25 21.19 7.60
CA ARG A 67 -2.59 21.76 7.73
C ARG A 67 -2.90 22.49 6.42
N GLY A 68 -3.99 22.08 5.76
CA GLY A 68 -4.61 22.84 4.67
C GLY A 68 -5.41 24.01 5.20
#